data_AF-A0A2K8PVB7-F1
#
_entry.id   AF-A0A2K8PVB7-F1
#
_cell.length_a   1.000
_cell.length_b   1.000
_cell.length_c   1.000
_cell.angle_alpha   90.00
_cell.angle_beta   90.00
_cell.angle_gamma   90.00
#
_symmetry.space_group_name_H-M   'P 1'
#
loop_
_entity.id
_entity.type
_entity.pdbx_description
1 polymer ?
#
loop_
_entity_poly.entity_id
_entity_poly.type
_entity_poly.pdbx_seq_one_letter_code
_entity_poly.pdbx_strand_id
1 'polypeptide(L)' 'MLESRYRVKDLVNYPERPAKDYVDRSGRRCKVSYKPASKGLLNITESTFWKMVRRGDFPESTFSVLYTKVKIQSLEGV' A
#
# COMPACT_ATOMS: atom_id res chain seq x y z
N MET A 1 16.19 -6.51 21.23
CA MET A 1 15.08 -7.09 20.46
C MET A 1 15.09 -6.42 19.09
N LEU A 2 15.29 -7.17 18.01
CA LEU A 2 15.17 -6.62 16.65
C LEU A 2 13.67 -6.46 16.34
N GLU A 3 13.16 -5.24 16.38
CA GLU A 3 11.84 -4.93 15.84
C GLU A 3 11.90 -5.06 14.31
N SER A 4 11.43 -6.19 13.78
CA SER A 4 11.27 -6.40 12.34
C SER A 4 10.17 -5.47 11.82
N ARG A 5 10.59 -4.33 11.26
CA ARG A 5 9.69 -3.35 10.64
C ARG A 5 9.34 -3.81 9.24
N TYR A 6 8.11 -4.29 9.04
CA TYR A 6 7.60 -4.63 7.72
C TYR A 6 7.02 -3.40 7.03
N ARG A 7 7.37 -3.17 5.76
CA ARG A 7 6.66 -2.18 4.94
C ARG A 7 5.36 -2.81 4.43
N VAL A 8 4.38 -1.97 4.10
CA VAL A 8 3.13 -2.44 3.47
C VAL A 8 3.41 -3.27 2.20
N LYS A 9 4.47 -2.94 1.46
CA LYS A 9 4.89 -3.70 0.27
C LYS A 9 5.34 -5.12 0.56
N ASP A 10 5.84 -5.38 1.76
CA ASP A 10 6.28 -6.70 2.20
C ASP A 10 5.10 -7.52 2.75
N LEU A 11 4.04 -6.83 3.19
CA LEU A 11 2.83 -7.45 3.72
C LEU A 11 1.84 -7.82 2.64
N VAL A 12 1.81 -7.09 1.52
CA VAL A 12 0.71 -7.11 0.57
C VAL A 12 1.11 -7.72 -0.77
N ASN A 13 0.16 -8.40 -1.40
CA ASN A 13 0.29 -8.88 -2.77
C ASN A 13 0.05 -7.76 -3.79
N TYR A 14 0.97 -7.61 -4.75
CA TYR A 14 0.79 -6.78 -5.93
C TYR A 14 0.68 -7.67 -7.17
N PRO A 15 -0.37 -7.48 -8.00
CA PRO A 15 -0.46 -8.16 -9.28
C PRO A 15 0.61 -7.64 -10.24
N GLU A 16 0.93 -8.45 -11.24
CA GLU A 16 1.83 -8.05 -12.32
C GLU A 16 1.26 -6.84 -13.08
N ARG A 17 2.09 -5.83 -13.30
CA ARG A 17 1.76 -4.64 -14.07
C ARG A 17 2.55 -4.66 -15.37
N PRO A 18 1.92 -4.96 -16.52
CA PRO A 18 2.59 -4.91 -17.80
C PRO A 18 3.01 -3.48 -18.15
N ALA A 19 4.10 -3.34 -18.90
CA ALA A 19 4.50 -2.05 -19.45
C ALA A 19 3.49 -1.59 -20.50
N LYS A 20 3.14 -0.31 -20.49
CA LYS A 20 2.19 0.26 -21.46
C LYS A 20 2.50 1.73 -21.71
N ASP A 21 2.57 2.09 -22.98
CA ASP A 21 2.60 3.49 -23.38
C ASP A 21 1.17 3.90 -23.78
N TYR A 22 0.67 4.98 -23.18
CA TYR A 22 -0.65 5.52 -23.51
C TYR A 22 -0.64 7.05 -23.55
N VAL A 23 -1.62 7.63 -24.24
CA VAL A 23 -1.84 9.07 -24.26
C VAL A 23 -3.02 9.36 -23.34
N ASP A 24 -2.81 10.27 -22.38
CA ASP A 24 -3.88 10.69 -21.48
C ASP A 24 -4.92 11.56 -22.22
N ARG A 25 -6.01 11.89 -21.53
CA ARG A 25 -7.07 12.74 -22.12
C ARG A 25 -6.58 14.18 -22.42
N SER A 26 -5.43 14.57 -21.90
CA SER A 26 -4.79 15.89 -22.08
C SER A 26 -3.70 15.87 -23.17
N GLY A 27 -3.54 14.76 -23.91
CA GLY A 27 -2.53 14.62 -24.96
C GLY A 27 -1.11 14.30 -24.45
N ARG A 28 -0.91 14.08 -23.14
CA ARG A 28 0.40 13.73 -22.58
C ARG A 28 0.68 12.24 -22.76
N ARG A 29 1.89 11.93 -23.22
CA ARG A 29 2.39 10.54 -23.28
C ARG A 29 2.79 10.09 -21.88
N CYS A 30 2.09 9.09 -21.38
CA CYS A 30 2.39 8.44 -20.11
C CYS A 30 2.99 7.06 -20.39
N LYS A 31 4.21 6.86 -19.90
CA LYS A 31 4.89 5.56 -19.93
C LYS A 31 4.68 4.83 -18.62
N VAL A 32 4.09 3.65 -18.70
CA VAL A 32 3.97 2.72 -17.59
C VAL A 32 5.12 1.72 -17.66
N SER A 33 6.00 1.77 -16.67
CA SER A 33 7.05 0.75 -16.53
C SER A 33 6.48 -0.57 -16.03
N TYR A 34 7.09 -1.66 -16.49
CA TYR A 34 6.82 -3.01 -16.02
C TYR A 34 7.06 -3.13 -14.52
N LYS A 35 6.18 -3.86 -13.82
CA LYS A 35 6.45 -4.35 -12.46
C LYS A 35 6.02 -5.82 -12.34
N PRO A 36 6.90 -6.71 -11.84
CA PRO A 36 6.55 -8.11 -11.62
C PRO A 36 5.52 -8.24 -10.49
N ALA A 37 4.77 -9.35 -10.51
CA ALA A 37 3.93 -9.71 -9.38
C ALA A 37 4.78 -9.93 -8.12
N SER A 38 4.35 -9.36 -6.99
CA SER A 38 4.97 -9.62 -5.69
C SER A 38 3.96 -10.29 -4.77
N LYS A 39 4.41 -11.34 -4.08
CA LYS A 39 3.64 -11.96 -3.00
C LYS A 39 4.16 -11.40 -1.67
N GLY A 40 3.27 -10.77 -0.92
CA GLY A 40 3.53 -10.31 0.43
C GLY A 40 3.26 -11.43 1.44
N LEU A 41 3.62 -11.16 2.70
CA LEU A 41 3.41 -12.08 3.81
C LEU A 41 1.93 -12.39 4.06
N LEU A 42 1.08 -11.39 3.89
CA LEU A 42 -0.36 -11.52 3.98
C LEU A 42 -0.87 -11.73 2.55
N ASN A 43 -1.58 -12.84 2.33
CA ASN A 43 -2.13 -13.19 1.02
C ASN A 43 -3.37 -12.32 0.66
N ILE A 44 -3.24 -11.01 0.85
CA ILE A 44 -4.28 -9.99 0.68
C ILE A 44 -3.77 -8.89 -0.25
N THR A 45 -4.70 -8.19 -0.91
CA THR A 45 -4.38 -7.02 -1.73
C THR A 45 -4.23 -5.76 -0.88
N GLU A 46 -3.61 -4.72 -1.44
CA GLU A 46 -3.40 -3.44 -0.74
C GLU A 46 -4.74 -2.82 -0.35
N SER A 47 -5.71 -2.92 -1.25
CA SER A 47 -7.06 -2.42 -1.01
C SER A 47 -7.74 -3.13 0.16
N THR A 48 -7.54 -4.43 0.31
CA THR A 48 -8.07 -5.23 1.43
C THR A 48 -7.37 -4.86 2.74
N PHE A 49 -6.05 -4.72 2.69
CA PHE A 49 -5.24 -4.29 3.83
C PHE A 49 -5.73 -2.92 4.36
N TRP A 50 -5.88 -1.93 3.49
CA TRP A 50 -6.38 -0.61 3.90
C TRP A 50 -7.83 -0.63 4.42
N LYS A 51 -8.68 -1.53 3.91
CA LYS A 51 -10.04 -1.71 4.46
C LYS A 51 -10.01 -2.27 5.87
N MET A 52 -9.16 -3.27 6.15
CA MET A 52 -9.00 -3.84 7.49
C MET A 52 -8.44 -2.81 8.47
N VAL A 53 -7.42 -2.05 8.06
CA VAL A 53 -6.83 -0.97 8.87
C VAL A 53 -7.87 0.10 9.20
N ARG A 54 -8.66 0.55 8.23
CA ARG A 54 -9.72 1.55 8.47
C ARG A 54 -10.84 1.03 9.37
N ARG A 55 -11.08 -0.28 9.39
CA ARG A 55 -12.09 -0.92 10.24
C ARG A 55 -11.59 -1.24 11.64
N GLY A 56 -10.27 -1.18 11.88
CA GLY A 56 -9.66 -1.62 13.14
C GLY A 56 -9.59 -3.15 13.28
N ASP A 57 -9.94 -3.92 12.24
CA ASP A 57 -9.89 -5.38 12.23
C ASP A 57 -8.47 -5.93 12.02
N PHE A 58 -7.49 -5.06 11.77
CA PHE A 58 -6.13 -5.49 11.50
C PHE A 58 -5.45 -5.88 12.83
N PRO A 59 -4.87 -7.08 12.95
CA PRO A 59 -4.34 -7.58 14.22
C PRO A 59 -3.16 -6.73 14.69
N GLU A 60 -3.44 -5.87 15.67
CA GLU A 60 -2.47 -4.94 16.29
C GLU A 60 -1.28 -5.68 16.89
N SER A 61 -1.48 -6.93 17.32
CA SER A 61 -0.45 -7.78 17.93
C SER A 61 0.64 -8.27 16.98
N THR A 62 0.40 -8.29 15.66
CA THR A 62 1.30 -8.97 14.71
C THR A 62 2.15 -8.01 13.90
N PHE A 63 1.67 -6.79 13.62
CA PHE A 63 2.43 -5.83 12.84
C PHE A 63 2.25 -4.43 13.42
N SER A 64 3.29 -3.93 14.08
CA SER A 64 3.41 -2.50 14.31
C SER A 64 3.79 -1.85 12.98
N VAL A 65 2.78 -1.56 12.16
CA VAL A 65 2.96 -0.80 10.93
C VAL A 65 3.29 0.61 11.36
N LEU A 66 4.54 1.02 11.18
CA LEU A 66 4.91 2.44 11.27
C LEU A 66 4.16 3.18 10.16
N TYR A 67 2.92 3.54 10.44
CA TYR A 67 2.29 4.67 9.80
C TYR A 67 3.15 5.86 10.19
N THR A 68 4.06 6.24 9.30
CA THR A 68 4.49 7.62 9.23
C THR A 68 3.21 8.45 9.36
N LYS A 69 3.16 9.32 10.37
CA LYS A 69 2.16 10.37 10.56
C LYS A 69 1.80 10.98 9.22
N VAL A 70 0.76 10.47 8.55
CA VAL A 70 0.18 11.10 7.38
C VAL A 70 -1.28 11.30 7.72
N LYS A 71 -1.55 12.52 8.24
CA LYS A 71 -2.86 13.18 8.20
C LYS A 71 -3.99 12.57 9.07
N ILE A 72 -3.69 12.19 10.31
CA ILE A 72 -4.70 12.26 11.40
C ILE A 72 -4.23 13.33 12.40
N GLN A 73 -4.04 14.55 11.88
CA GLN A 73 -3.83 15.79 12.66
C GLN A 73 -4.59 16.96 12.00
N SER A 74 -5.64 16.67 11.23
CA SER A 74 -6.44 17.70 10.55
C SER A 74 -7.91 17.72 10.99
N LEU A 75 -8.29 16.95 12.00
CA LEU A 75 -9.68 16.91 12.50
C LEU A 75 -9.79 17.15 14.02
N GLU A 76 -8.69 17.40 14.72
CA GLU A 76 -8.70 17.79 16.15
C GLU A 76 -7.85 19.03 16.40
N GLY A 77 -8.09 20.10 15.65
CA GLY A 77 -7.35 21.34 15.85
C GLY A 77 -7.95 22.52 15.07
N VAL A 78 -8.85 23.23 15.78
CA VAL A 78 -9.49 24.53 15.48
C VAL A 78 -10.72 24.47 14.57
#